data_AF-A0A7H4P599-F1
#
_entry.id   AF-A0A7H4P599-F1
#
_cell.length_a   1.000
_cell.length_b   1.000
_cell.length_c   1.000
_cell.angle_alpha   90.00
_cell.angle_beta   90.00
_cell.angle_gamma   90.00
#
_symmetry.space_group_name_H-M   'P 1'
#
loop_
_entity.id
_entity.type
_entity.pdbx_description
1 polymer ?
#
loop_
_entity_poly.entity_id
_entity_poly.type
_entity_poly.pdbx_seq_one_letter_code
_entity_poly.pdbx_strand_id
1 'polypeptide(L)' 'MKKSWFLHEQLSESQALELAERYRKKNCPVEKSLSSDFVSWELRVLLPESSKPPRVNRTYTQKMWRD' A
#
# COMPACT_ATOMS: atom_id res chain seq x y z
N MET A 1 -8.02 -2.30 14.60
CA MET A 1 -7.24 -2.02 13.38
C MET A 1 -7.20 -3.31 12.59
N LYS A 2 -7.87 -3.38 11.43
CA LYS A 2 -7.73 -4.54 10.56
C LYS A 2 -6.35 -4.44 9.91
N LYS A 3 -5.58 -5.52 9.93
CA LYS A 3 -4.33 -5.59 9.17
C LYS A 3 -4.68 -6.29 7.87
N SER A 4 -4.67 -5.57 6.76
CA SER A 4 -4.82 -6.15 5.43
C SER A 4 -3.43 -6.31 4.82
N TRP A 5 -3.29 -7.34 3.98
CA TRP A 5 -2.11 -7.49 3.15
C TRP A 5 -2.30 -6.63 1.91
N PHE A 6 -1.48 -5.59 1.77
CA PHE A 6 -1.41 -4.81 0.55
C PHE A 6 -0.47 -5.51 -0.42
N LEU A 7 -0.96 -5.85 -1.61
CA LEU A 7 -0.18 -6.48 -2.67
C LEU A 7 0.25 -5.41 -3.67
N HIS A 8 1.56 -5.29 -3.88
CA HIS A 8 2.11 -4.62 -5.06
C HIS A 8 2.46 -5.69 -6.09
N GLU A 9 1.87 -5.59 -7.28
CA GLU A 9 2.12 -6.47 -8.41
C GLU A 9 3.04 -5.78 -9.44
N GLN A 10 3.68 -6.58 -10.31
CA GLN A 10 4.45 -6.10 -11.46
C GLN A 10 5.61 -5.12 -11.13
N LEU A 11 6.31 -5.31 -10.00
CA LEU A 11 7.48 -4.47 -9.71
C LEU A 11 8.75 -5.02 -10.36
N SER A 12 9.63 -4.09 -10.73
CA SER A 12 11.02 -4.41 -11.01
C SER A 12 11.78 -4.76 -9.73
N GLU A 13 12.88 -5.49 -9.85
CA GLU A 13 13.71 -5.87 -8.71
C GLU A 13 14.19 -4.66 -7.89
N SER A 14 14.62 -3.60 -8.57
CA SER A 14 15.07 -2.37 -7.92
C SER A 14 13.96 -1.65 -7.17
N GLN A 15 12.75 -1.58 -7.74
CA GLN A 15 11.58 -1.02 -7.05
C GLN A 15 11.17 -1.87 -5.86
N ALA A 16 11.20 -3.20 -6.00
CA ALA A 16 10.87 -4.11 -4.92
C ALA A 16 11.83 -3.95 -3.73
N LEU A 17 13.14 -3.83 -3.99
CA LEU A 17 14.14 -3.58 -2.96
C LEU A 17 13.93 -2.22 -2.26
N GLU A 18 13.72 -1.15 -3.04
CA GLU A 18 13.48 0.19 -2.48
C GLU A 18 12.22 0.23 -1.60
N LEU A 19 11.12 -0.39 -2.07
CA LEU A 19 9.87 -0.48 -1.31
C LEU A 19 10.05 -1.31 -0.04
N ALA A 20 10.71 -2.46 -0.12
CA ALA A 20 10.98 -3.31 1.04
C ALA A 20 11.79 -2.55 2.11
N GLU A 21 12.80 -1.77 1.72
CA GLU A 21 13.56 -0.92 2.64
C GLU A 21 12.71 0.19 3.27
N ARG A 22 11.88 0.87 2.47
CA ARG A 22 10.96 1.90 2.98
C ARG A 22 9.98 1.34 4.00
N TYR A 23 9.42 0.16 3.75
CA TYR A 23 8.49 -0.48 4.68
C TYR A 23 9.19 -1.05 5.91
N ARG A 24 10.41 -1.59 5.77
CA ARG A 24 11.25 -1.98 6.92
C ARG A 24 11.57 -0.79 7.83
N LYS A 25 11.91 0.38 7.27
CA LYS A 25 12.10 1.62 8.04
C LYS A 25 10.84 2.03 8.81
N LYS A 26 9.66 1.70 8.29
CA LYS A 26 8.36 1.94 8.95
C LYS A 26 7.94 0.80 9.90
N ASN A 27 8.81 -0.19 10.16
CA ASN A 27 8.51 -1.40 10.95
C ASN A 27 7.27 -2.17 10.44
N CYS A 28 7.01 -2.14 9.13
CA CYS A 28 5.96 -2.94 8.52
C CYS A 28 6.52 -4.31 8.10
N PRO A 29 5.81 -5.42 8.36
CA PRO A 29 6.14 -6.73 7.81
C PRO A 29 6.03 -6.71 6.29
N VAL A 30 7.04 -7.25 5.62
CA VAL A 30 7.11 -7.35 4.16
C VAL A 30 7.44 -8.78 3.77
N GLU A 31 6.64 -9.34 2.87
CA GLU A 31 6.91 -10.59 2.17
C GLU A 31 7.20 -10.26 0.70
N LYS A 32 8.34 -10.75 0.20
CA LYS A 32 8.67 -10.70 -1.22
C LYS A 32 8.42 -12.07 -1.83
N SER A 33 7.63 -12.13 -2.91
CA SER A 33 7.42 -13.32 -3.73
C SER A 33 7.83 -13.03 -5.16
N LEU A 34 8.29 -14.06 -5.85
CA LEU A 34 8.48 -13.99 -7.30
C LEU A 34 7.13 -14.29 -7.95
N SER A 35 6.71 -13.48 -8.90
CA SER A 35 5.43 -13.69 -9.59
C SER A 35 5.48 -14.92 -10.50
N SER A 36 4.30 -15.42 -10.90
CA SER A 36 4.16 -16.59 -11.77
C SER A 36 4.80 -16.41 -13.16
N ASP A 37 5.00 -15.16 -13.58
CA ASP A 37 5.64 -14.82 -14.85
C ASP A 37 7.18 -14.83 -14.77
N PHE A 38 7.76 -15.11 -13.60
CA PHE A 38 9.22 -15.13 -13.31
C PHE A 38 10.01 -13.85 -13.61
N VAL A 39 9.38 -12.86 -14.23
CA VAL A 39 9.98 -11.57 -14.61
C VAL A 39 9.63 -10.49 -13.59
N SER A 40 8.46 -10.59 -12.97
CA SER A 40 7.94 -9.59 -12.04
C SER A 40 8.11 -10.01 -10.59
N TRP A 41 8.40 -9.04 -9.74
CA TRP A 41 8.39 -9.20 -8.30
C TRP A 41 7.03 -8.80 -7.73
N GLU A 42 6.56 -9.59 -6.78
CA GLU A 42 5.37 -9.32 -5.98
C GLU A 42 5.80 -8.99 -4.55
N LEU A 43 5.16 -7.97 -3.98
CA LEU A 43 5.55 -7.46 -2.68
C LEU A 43 4.31 -7.28 -1.82
N ARG A 44 4.16 -8.16 -0.83
CA ARG A 44 3.06 -8.17 0.12
C ARG A 44 3.49 -7.45 1.39
N VAL A 45 2.73 -6.45 1.78
CA VAL A 45 3.05 -5.64 2.97
C VAL A 45 1.88 -5.65 3.91
N LEU A 46 2.14 -5.93 5.18
CA LEU A 46 1.12 -5.87 6.21
C LEU A 46 1.00 -4.42 6.70
N LEU A 47 0.04 -3.68 6.14
CA LEU A 47 -0.25 -2.33 6.58
C LEU A 47 -1.36 -2.35 7.64
N PRO A 48 -1.21 -1.56 8.73
CA PRO A 48 -2.34 -1.27 9.59
C PRO A 48 -3.30 -0.36 8.82
N GLU A 49 -4.46 -0.89 8.41
CA GLU A 49 -5.48 -0.05 7.81
C GLU A 49 -6.09 0.86 8.88
N SER A 50 -6.16 2.16 8.55
CA SER A 50 -6.98 3.08 9.33
C SER A 50 -8.43 2.64 9.18
N SER A 51 -9.03 2.19 10.28
CA SER A 51 -10.46 1.85 10.33
C SER A 51 -11.36 3.07 10.07
N LYS A 52 -10.81 4.29 10.16
CA LYS A 52 -11.52 5.53 9.90
C LYS A 52 -11.17 6.00 8.49
N PRO A 53 -12.17 6.33 7.65
CA PRO A 53 -11.88 6.96 6.38
C PRO A 53 -11.09 8.25 6.63
N PRO A 54 -10.19 8.64 5.70
CA PRO A 54 -9.50 9.91 5.81
C PRO A 54 -10.53 11.03 5.90
N ARG A 55 -10.24 12.04 6.74
CA ARG A 55 -11.13 13.19 6.90
C ARG A 55 -11.32 13.84 5.53
N VAL A 56 -12.54 13.81 5.01
CA VAL A 56 -12.88 14.40 3.71
C VAL A 56 -12.50 15.88 3.74
N ASN A 57 -11.65 16.28 2.80
CA ASN A 57 -11.23 17.67 2.67
C ASN A 57 -12.35 18.44 1.96
N ARG A 58 -13.06 19.29 2.70
CA ARG A 58 -14.25 20.03 2.19
C ARG A 58 -13.90 21.37 1.54
N THR A 59 -12.61 21.67 1.33
CA THR A 59 -12.14 22.98 0.85
C THR A 59 -12.78 23.36 -0.49
N TYR A 60 -13.03 22.39 -1.37
CA TYR A 60 -13.62 22.60 -2.70
C TYR A 60 -15.01 21.99 -2.86
N THR A 61 -15.67 21.58 -1.78
CA THR A 61 -17.01 20.97 -1.85
C THR A 61 -18.10 22.05 -1.83
N GLN A 62 -18.81 22.20 -2.95
CA GLN A 62 -19.94 23.12 -3.06
C GLN A 62 -21.08 22.72 -2.10
N LYS A 63 -21.86 23.71 -1.65
CA LYS A 63 -22.98 23.50 -0.72
C LYS A 63 -24.05 22.54 -1.27
N MET A 64 -24.25 22.53 -2.59
CA MET A 64 -25.20 21.67 -3.31
C MET A 64 -24.78 20.19 -3.39
N TRP A 65 -23.53 19.85 -3.07
CA TRP A 65 -23.02 18.48 -3.05
C TRP A 65 -22.91 17.92 -1.62
N ARG A 66 -23.66 18.50 -0.69
CA ARG A 66 -23.74 18.07 0.71
C ARG A 66 -25.08 17.36 0.93
N ASP A 67 -25.28 16.22 0.28
CA ASP A 67 -26.38 15.31 0.60
C ASP A 67 -25.84 14.19 1.50
#